data_AF-A0AA88QU66-F1
#
_entry.id   AF-A0AA88QU66-F1
#
_cell.length_a   1.000
_cell.length_b   1.000
_cell.length_c   1.000
_cell.angle_alpha   90.00
_cell.angle_beta   90.00
_cell.angle_gamma   90.00
#
_symmetry.space_group_name_H-M   'P 1'
#
loop_
_entity.id
_entity.type
_entity.pdbx_description
1 polymer ?
#
loop_
_entity_poly.entity_id
_entity_poly.type
_entity_poly.pdbx_seq_one_letter_code
_entity_poly.pdbx_strand_id
1 'polypeptide(L)'
;MQYNQPRREVILDRLMWSTQFENFLATKWTAAKRFGLEGCETLIPGMKAMFDRSADLGVETIVIGMSHRGRLNVLGNVVRNPPRQIFSEFSGGTKLVDEIILHQNEIPETSAAFRLNA
;
A
#
# COMPACT_ATOMS: atom_id res chain seq x y z
N MET A 1 -20.53 10.01 -15.55
CA MET A 1 -20.58 8.83 -14.66
C MET A 1 -20.88 9.30 -13.26
N GLN A 2 -21.98 8.85 -12.65
CA GLN A 2 -22.35 9.24 -11.28
C GLN A 2 -22.22 8.02 -10.36
N TYR A 3 -21.49 8.16 -9.25
CA TYR A 3 -21.33 7.09 -8.27
C TYR A 3 -22.56 7.02 -7.36
N ASN A 4 -23.04 5.80 -7.09
CA ASN A 4 -24.07 5.58 -6.09
C ASN A 4 -23.53 5.85 -4.68
N GLN A 5 -24.43 6.05 -3.71
CA GLN A 5 -24.05 6.36 -2.33
C GLN A 5 -23.10 5.31 -1.71
N PRO A 6 -23.37 3.99 -1.80
CA PRO A 6 -22.48 2.98 -1.22
C PRO A 6 -21.05 3.04 -1.80
N ARG A 7 -20.91 3.29 -3.10
CA ARG A 7 -19.60 3.39 -3.74
C ARG A 7 -18.83 4.62 -3.29
N ARG A 8 -19.51 5.73 -3.03
CA ARG A 8 -18.89 6.94 -2.46
C ARG A 8 -18.38 6.67 -1.04
N GLU A 9 -19.15 5.94 -0.23
CA GLU A 9 -18.75 5.55 1.13
C GLU A 9 -17.52 4.63 1.12
N VAL A 10 -17.47 3.64 0.22
CA VAL A 10 -16.28 2.78 0.07
C VAL A 10 -15.04 3.56 -0.38
N ILE A 11 -15.19 4.51 -1.30
CA ILE A 11 -14.07 5.37 -1.73
C ILE A 11 -13.59 6.24 -0.57
N LEU A 12 -14.52 6.82 0.21
CA LEU A 12 -14.20 7.62 1.38
C LEU A 12 -13.48 6.80 2.45
N ASP A 13 -13.94 5.58 2.73
CA ASP A 13 -13.30 4.68 3.68
C ASP A 13 -11.85 4.36 3.27
N ARG A 14 -11.64 4.00 2.00
CA ARG A 14 -10.30 3.75 1.44
C ARG A 14 -9.38 4.99 1.55
N LEU A 15 -9.92 6.19 1.36
CA LEU A 15 -9.17 7.45 1.56
C LEU A 15 -8.82 7.66 3.03
N MET A 16 -9.78 7.50 3.95
CA MET A 16 -9.56 7.66 5.39
C MET A 16 -8.47 6.72 5.89
N TRP A 17 -8.50 5.44 5.48
CA TRP A 17 -7.44 4.48 5.81
C TRP A 17 -6.06 4.91 5.27
N SER A 18 -6.00 5.39 4.03
CA SER A 18 -4.76 5.90 3.44
C SER A 18 -4.19 7.08 4.25
N THR A 19 -5.02 8.08 4.55
CA THR A 19 -4.60 9.29 5.27
C THR A 19 -4.21 8.99 6.72
N GLN A 20 -5.01 8.17 7.43
CA GLN A 20 -4.73 7.83 8.82
C GLN A 20 -3.47 6.99 8.97
N PHE A 21 -3.18 6.12 7.99
CA PHE A 21 -1.94 5.36 7.98
C PHE A 21 -0.71 6.27 7.88
N GLU A 22 -0.72 7.28 6.98
CA GLU A 22 0.37 8.27 6.90
C GLU A 22 0.51 9.08 8.19
N ASN A 23 -0.60 9.57 8.73
CA ASN A 23 -0.60 10.33 9.98
C ASN A 23 0.00 9.51 11.14
N PHE A 24 -0.34 8.23 11.21
CA PHE A 24 0.20 7.32 12.21
C PHE A 24 1.71 7.13 12.05
N LEU A 25 2.19 6.86 10.83
CA LEU A 25 3.62 6.72 10.56
C LEU A 25 4.39 8.01 10.90
N ALA A 26 3.86 9.16 10.49
CA ALA A 26 4.46 10.47 10.78
C ALA A 26 4.56 10.73 12.29
N THR A 27 3.56 10.30 13.07
CA THR A 27 3.55 10.47 14.53
C THR A 27 4.51 9.52 15.23
N LYS A 28 4.62 8.26 14.78
CA LYS A 28 5.45 7.24 15.44
C LYS A 28 6.93 7.32 15.08
N TRP A 29 7.25 7.68 13.84
CA TRP A 29 8.62 7.74 13.33
C TRP A 29 8.96 9.12 12.76
N THR A 30 8.89 10.15 13.60
CA THR A 30 9.09 11.56 13.22
C THR A 30 10.44 11.86 12.57
N ALA A 31 11.50 11.13 12.96
CA ALA A 31 12.85 11.33 12.44
C ALA A 31 13.19 10.43 11.23
N ALA A 32 12.34 9.48 10.87
CA ALA A 32 12.63 8.51 9.80
C ALA A 32 12.13 9.01 8.44
N LYS A 33 12.92 8.76 7.38
CA LYS A 33 12.47 8.96 6.00
C LYS A 33 11.43 7.90 5.63
N ARG A 34 10.16 8.30 5.53
CA ARG A 34 9.03 7.40 5.20
C ARG A 34 8.56 7.44 3.75
N PHE A 35 8.96 8.44 2.97
CA PHE A 35 8.47 8.68 1.60
C PHE A 35 6.93 8.63 1.50
N GLY A 36 6.26 9.41 2.36
CA GLY A 36 4.80 9.35 2.51
C GLY A 36 4.00 9.66 1.25
N LEU A 37 2.76 9.20 1.24
CA LEU A 37 1.76 9.43 0.18
C LEU A 37 0.91 10.69 0.40
N GLU A 38 1.33 11.60 1.27
CA GLU A 38 0.57 12.82 1.59
C GLU A 38 0.32 13.67 0.34
N GLY A 39 -0.95 14.04 0.11
CA GLY A 39 -1.42 14.75 -1.08
C GLY A 39 -1.65 13.86 -2.30
N CYS A 40 -1.40 12.56 -2.22
CA CYS A 40 -1.63 11.56 -3.27
C CYS A 40 -2.43 10.34 -2.76
N GLU A 41 -3.20 10.49 -1.69
CA GLU A 41 -3.94 9.42 -1.01
C GLU A 41 -5.00 8.77 -1.92
N THR A 42 -5.45 9.50 -2.94
CA THR A 42 -6.35 9.01 -4.00
C THR A 42 -5.77 7.85 -4.79
N LEU A 43 -4.46 7.62 -4.73
CA LEU A 43 -3.81 6.44 -5.31
C LEU A 43 -4.39 5.14 -4.74
N ILE A 44 -4.68 5.09 -3.44
CA ILE A 44 -5.19 3.87 -2.78
C ILE A 44 -6.59 3.46 -3.30
N PRO A 45 -7.63 4.30 -3.25
CA PRO A 45 -8.92 3.93 -3.83
C PRO A 45 -8.85 3.74 -5.35
N GLY A 46 -7.99 4.48 -6.05
CA GLY A 46 -7.77 4.33 -7.48
C GLY A 46 -7.21 2.96 -7.86
N MET A 47 -6.14 2.52 -7.19
CA MET A 47 -5.55 1.19 -7.39
C MET A 47 -6.55 0.09 -7.06
N LYS A 48 -7.27 0.19 -5.93
CA LYS A 48 -8.26 -0.82 -5.56
C LYS A 48 -9.40 -0.89 -6.57
N ALA A 49 -9.89 0.25 -7.07
CA ALA A 49 -10.91 0.27 -8.12
C ALA A 49 -10.40 -0.33 -9.45
N MET A 50 -9.13 -0.10 -9.80
CA MET A 50 -8.49 -0.71 -10.96
C MET A 50 -8.42 -2.24 -10.80
N PHE A 51 -8.04 -2.73 -9.62
CA PHE A 51 -7.94 -4.17 -9.35
C PHE A 51 -9.32 -4.83 -9.33
N ASP A 52 -10.30 -4.22 -8.66
CA ASP A 52 -11.69 -4.67 -8.67
C ASP A 52 -12.17 -4.85 -10.13
N ARG A 53 -11.85 -3.88 -11.01
CA ARG A 53 -12.20 -3.96 -12.44
C ARG A 53 -11.38 -5.01 -13.21
N SER A 54 -10.10 -5.18 -12.89
CA SER A 54 -9.26 -6.22 -13.52
C SER A 54 -9.76 -7.62 -13.17
N ALA A 55 -10.16 -7.84 -11.91
CA ALA A 55 -10.75 -9.10 -11.46
C ALA A 55 -12.07 -9.39 -12.20
N ASP A 56 -12.96 -8.39 -12.36
CA ASP A 56 -14.18 -8.53 -13.17
C ASP A 56 -13.92 -8.94 -14.63
N LEU A 57 -12.72 -8.64 -15.15
CA LEU A 57 -12.30 -8.98 -16.51
C LEU A 57 -11.57 -10.34 -16.60
N GLY A 58 -11.48 -11.08 -15.51
CA GLY A 58 -10.83 -12.40 -15.47
C GLY A 58 -9.31 -12.36 -15.36
N VAL A 59 -8.72 -11.23 -14.95
CA VAL A 59 -7.29 -11.17 -14.62
C VAL A 59 -7.07 -11.96 -13.34
N GLU A 60 -6.14 -12.91 -13.36
CA GLU A 60 -5.80 -13.74 -12.19
C GLU A 60 -4.60 -13.19 -11.39
N THR A 61 -3.77 -12.36 -12.03
CA THR A 61 -2.52 -11.89 -11.43
C THR A 61 -2.22 -10.46 -11.85
N ILE A 62 -1.85 -9.64 -10.86
CA ILE A 62 -1.39 -8.27 -11.04
C ILE A 62 0.05 -8.17 -10.51
N VAL A 63 0.96 -7.66 -11.33
CA VAL A 63 2.33 -7.33 -10.92
C VAL A 63 2.49 -5.82 -10.91
N ILE A 64 2.88 -5.27 -9.76
CA ILE A 64 2.98 -3.82 -9.55
C ILE A 64 4.44 -3.48 -9.29
N GLY A 65 5.05 -2.71 -10.18
CA GLY A 65 6.29 -1.99 -9.89
C GLY A 65 5.97 -0.60 -9.36
N MET A 66 6.50 -0.23 -8.20
CA MET A 66 6.26 1.09 -7.60
C MET A 66 7.54 1.78 -7.14
N SER A 67 7.51 3.11 -7.15
CA SER A 67 8.55 3.95 -6.56
C SER A 67 8.47 3.91 -5.03
N HIS A 68 9.46 4.51 -4.35
CA HIS A 68 9.48 4.60 -2.89
C HIS A 68 8.27 5.36 -2.31
N ARG A 69 7.65 6.26 -3.09
CA ARG A 69 6.57 7.13 -2.62
C ARG A 69 5.30 6.32 -2.34
N GLY A 70 4.83 6.40 -1.10
CA GLY A 70 3.63 5.71 -0.65
C GLY A 70 3.76 4.19 -0.61
N ARG A 71 4.98 3.64 -0.68
CA ARG A 71 5.22 2.18 -0.63
C ARG A 71 4.59 1.53 0.58
N LEU A 72 4.84 2.09 1.76
CA LEU A 72 4.30 1.56 3.01
C LEU A 72 2.76 1.62 3.03
N ASN A 73 2.18 2.67 2.43
CA ASN A 73 0.75 2.84 2.32
C ASN A 73 0.12 1.79 1.41
N VAL A 74 0.72 1.53 0.25
CA VAL A 74 0.29 0.48 -0.68
C VAL A 74 0.44 -0.90 -0.04
N LEU A 75 1.55 -1.15 0.68
CA LEU A 75 1.74 -2.42 1.40
C LEU A 75 0.66 -2.65 2.46
N GLY A 76 0.31 -1.63 3.24
CA GLY A 76 -0.72 -1.74 4.28
C GLY A 76 -2.14 -1.79 3.73
N ASN A 77 -2.49 -0.87 2.85
CA ASN A 77 -3.88 -0.65 2.43
C ASN A 77 -4.28 -1.40 1.16
N VAL A 78 -3.33 -1.81 0.31
CA VAL A 78 -3.60 -2.51 -0.95
C VAL A 78 -3.18 -3.97 -0.89
N VAL A 79 -1.91 -4.25 -0.64
CA VAL A 79 -1.35 -5.62 -0.54
C VAL A 79 -1.83 -6.33 0.72
N ARG A 80 -2.23 -5.57 1.75
CA ARG A 80 -2.70 -6.05 3.06
C ARG A 80 -1.62 -6.81 3.85
N ASN A 81 -0.38 -6.34 3.75
CA ASN A 81 0.68 -6.86 4.60
C ASN A 81 0.35 -6.58 6.08
N PRO A 82 0.63 -7.52 6.99
CA PRO A 82 0.42 -7.30 8.41
C PRO A 82 1.21 -6.08 8.90
N PRO A 83 0.60 -5.19 9.73
CA PRO A 83 1.28 -4.01 10.24
C PRO A 83 2.61 -4.32 10.95
N ARG A 84 2.69 -5.46 11.66
CA ARG A 84 3.92 -5.92 12.30
C ARG A 84 5.07 -6.08 11.30
N GLN A 85 4.78 -6.60 10.11
CA GLN A 85 5.79 -6.77 9.06
C GLN A 85 6.24 -5.42 8.51
N ILE A 86 5.29 -4.51 8.23
CA ILE A 86 5.59 -3.17 7.73
C ILE A 86 6.41 -2.36 8.75
N PHE A 87 6.05 -2.42 10.03
CA PHE A 87 6.73 -1.67 11.08
C PHE A 87 8.10 -2.22 11.42
N SER A 88 8.36 -3.50 11.17
CA SER A 88 9.69 -4.10 11.36
C SER A 88 10.75 -3.42 10.49
N GLU A 89 10.36 -2.85 9.34
CA GLU A 89 11.24 -2.09 8.45
C GLU A 89 11.83 -0.83 9.13
N PHE A 90 11.13 -0.26 10.11
CA PHE A 90 11.59 0.91 10.85
C PHE A 90 12.42 0.58 12.10
N SER A 91 12.33 -0.65 12.62
CA SER A 91 12.99 -1.05 13.87
C SER A 91 14.37 -1.69 13.67
N GLY A 92 14.86 -1.82 12.43
CA GLY A 92 16.17 -2.43 12.13
C GLY A 92 16.27 -3.92 12.46
N GLY A 93 15.15 -4.59 12.72
CA GLY A 93 15.07 -5.99 13.16
C GLY A 93 14.98 -6.99 12.01
N THR A 94 15.55 -8.17 12.23
CA THR A 94 15.74 -9.29 11.30
C THR A 94 14.52 -9.58 10.41
N LYS A 95 14.75 -9.63 9.09
CA LYS A 95 13.76 -10.01 8.08
C LYS A 95 13.13 -11.35 8.49
N LEU A 96 11.83 -11.37 8.76
CA LEU A 96 11.07 -12.62 8.83
C LEU A 96 11.02 -13.15 7.39
N VAL A 97 11.93 -14.07 7.10
CA VAL A 97 11.99 -14.80 5.84
C VAL A 97 10.88 -15.84 5.92
N ASP A 98 9.67 -15.47 5.51
CA ASP A 98 8.69 -16.41 4.98
C ASP A 98 7.81 -15.67 3.96
N GLU A 99 7.96 -16.10 2.70
CA GLU A 99 7.11 -15.85 1.54
C GLU A 99 6.62 -14.42 1.26
N ILE A 100 7.53 -13.57 0.76
CA ILE A 100 7.16 -12.64 -0.31
C ILE A 100 8.02 -12.97 -1.52
N ILE A 101 7.36 -13.49 -2.56
CA ILE A 101 7.95 -13.74 -3.87
C ILE A 101 8.45 -12.41 -4.45
N LEU A 102 9.72 -12.45 -4.87
CA LEU A 102 10.56 -11.49 -5.61
C LEU A 102 11.32 -10.42 -4.79
N HIS A 103 12.51 -10.86 -4.34
CA HIS A 103 13.78 -10.13 -4.15
C HIS A 103 13.79 -8.83 -3.33
N GLN A 104 14.26 -9.02 -2.08
CA GLN A 104 15.14 -8.18 -1.25
C GLN A 104 15.06 -6.66 -1.44
N ASN A 105 14.42 -5.92 -0.54
CA ASN A 105 14.91 -5.57 0.80
C ASN A 105 16.23 -4.78 0.85
N GLU A 106 16.18 -3.52 0.44
CA GLU A 106 17.04 -2.47 0.99
C GLU A 106 16.24 -1.17 1.01
N ILE A 107 15.89 -0.71 2.22
CA ILE A 107 15.50 0.66 2.56
C ILE A 107 14.18 1.13 1.89
N PRO A 108 13.38 2.00 2.53
CA PRO A 108 12.28 2.69 1.86
C PRO A 108 12.70 3.56 0.66
N GLU A 109 13.98 3.56 0.23
CA GLU A 109 14.51 4.32 -0.90
C GLU A 109 14.47 3.55 -2.25
N THR A 110 14.36 2.21 -2.24
CA THR A 110 14.42 1.38 -3.47
C THR A 110 13.04 0.97 -3.98
N SER A 111 12.87 1.00 -5.31
CA SER A 111 11.68 0.54 -6.03
C SER A 111 11.37 -0.93 -5.70
N ALA A 112 10.09 -1.29 -5.63
CA ALA A 112 9.67 -2.66 -5.29
C ALA A 112 8.63 -3.21 -6.27
N ALA A 113 8.66 -4.52 -6.48
CA ALA A 113 7.71 -5.25 -7.32
C ALA A 113 6.92 -6.26 -6.47
N PHE A 114 5.59 -6.27 -6.57
CA PHE A 114 4.75 -7.23 -5.84
C PHE A 114 3.76 -7.92 -6.77
N ARG A 115 3.53 -9.21 -6.52
CA ARG A 115 2.52 -10.02 -7.21
C ARG A 115 1.29 -10.15 -6.31
N LEU A 116 0.14 -9.76 -6.82
CA LEU A 116 -1.17 -9.95 -6.20
C LEU A 116 -1.99 -10.94 -7.02
N ASN A 117 -2.73 -11.81 -6.34
CA ASN A 117 -3.82 -12.53 -6.97
C ASN A 117 -5.02 -11.59 -7.01
N ALA A 118 -5.60 -11.44 -8.20
CA ALA A 118 -6.77 -10.60 -8.43
C ALA A 118 -8.07 -11.30 -8.01
#